data_AF-A0A6A5GYK2-F1
#
_entry.id   AF-A0A6A5GYK2-F1
#
_cell.length_a   1.000
_cell.length_b   1.000
_cell.length_c   1.000
_cell.angle_alpha   90.00
_cell.angle_beta   90.00
_cell.angle_gamma   90.00
#
_symmetry.space_group_name_H-M   'P 1'
#
loop_
_entity.id
_entity.type
_entity.pdbx_description
1 polymer ?
#
loop_
_entity_poly.entity_id
_entity_poly.type
_entity_poly.pdbx_seq_one_letter_code
_entity_poly.pdbx_strand_id
1 'polypeptide(L)'
;MQYLAPFFYFFSNVAVLAPNTYTPSPPKTAVGYEFGQTFSYYQLVFLAIMVSMGITRCLMTIEKEDTPERRVRPKRHMTFCLVFGIGCAVVQLAMLFWFEPPSQIRYTISTLLEFLQVLVFTWFGMEYCMTCSVEYNWLIIPTIITCSLTYYGFKRIGRVEYYSLYLIWNMCIFSGLLELWLMWRNGVVNSFIYDISMDNIRNSDEDDDERRINCSKFDF
;
A
#
# COMPACT_ATOMS: atom_id res chain seq x y z
N MET A 1 16.07 -14.17 -9.23
CA MET A 1 15.31 -13.46 -8.17
C MET A 1 14.53 -12.36 -8.85
N GLN A 2 13.22 -12.25 -8.61
CA GLN A 2 12.36 -11.25 -9.26
C GLN A 2 12.15 -10.09 -8.28
N TYR A 3 12.63 -8.90 -8.67
CA TYR A 3 12.29 -7.66 -7.99
C TYR A 3 10.86 -7.30 -8.38
N LEU A 4 9.97 -7.30 -7.39
CA LEU A 4 8.57 -7.00 -7.61
C LEU A 4 8.17 -5.81 -6.74
N ALA A 5 7.15 -5.11 -7.22
CA ALA A 5 6.53 -4.06 -6.47
C ALA A 5 5.94 -4.62 -5.15
N PRO A 6 5.85 -3.79 -4.10
CA PRO A 6 5.32 -4.22 -2.82
C PRO A 6 3.85 -4.64 -2.89
N PHE A 7 3.59 -5.94 -2.73
CA PHE A 7 2.25 -6.50 -2.75
C PHE A 7 1.38 -5.95 -1.62
N PHE A 8 1.96 -5.73 -0.45
CA PHE A 8 1.29 -5.15 0.71
C PHE A 8 0.66 -3.80 0.39
N TYR A 9 1.38 -2.94 -0.33
CA TYR A 9 0.87 -1.62 -0.73
C TYR A 9 -0.37 -1.76 -1.62
N PHE A 10 -0.38 -2.70 -2.57
CA PHE A 10 -1.55 -2.92 -3.41
C PHE A 10 -2.72 -3.50 -2.62
N PHE A 11 -2.48 -4.53 -1.81
CA PHE A 11 -3.53 -5.16 -1.02
C PHE A 11 -4.13 -4.20 0.01
N SER A 12 -3.33 -3.33 0.63
CA SER A 12 -3.82 -2.34 1.57
C SER A 12 -4.71 -1.29 0.91
N ASN A 13 -4.36 -0.83 -0.29
CA ASN A 13 -5.19 0.11 -1.05
C ASN A 13 -6.50 -0.56 -1.52
N VAL A 14 -6.42 -1.82 -1.96
CA VAL A 14 -7.60 -2.62 -2.29
C VAL A 14 -8.48 -2.83 -1.06
N ALA A 15 -7.92 -3.00 0.14
CA ALA A 15 -8.69 -3.15 1.39
C ALA A 15 -9.53 -1.91 1.72
N VAL A 16 -8.98 -0.71 1.49
CA VAL A 16 -9.68 0.57 1.70
C VAL A 16 -10.73 0.81 0.62
N LEU A 17 -10.41 0.46 -0.63
CA LEU A 17 -11.27 0.70 -1.80
C LEU A 17 -12.25 -0.45 -2.06
N ALA A 18 -12.19 -1.55 -1.30
CA ALA A 18 -13.11 -2.65 -1.44
C ALA A 18 -14.54 -2.14 -1.23
N PRO A 19 -15.44 -2.28 -2.22
CA PRO A 19 -16.78 -1.73 -2.11
C PRO A 19 -17.50 -2.34 -0.92
N ASN A 20 -18.23 -1.49 -0.19
CA ASN A 20 -19.15 -1.88 0.85
C ASN A 20 -18.52 -2.50 2.11
N THR A 21 -17.42 -1.93 2.60
CA THR A 21 -16.80 -2.38 3.84
C THR A 21 -17.77 -2.28 5.02
N TYR A 22 -18.59 -1.23 5.14
CA TYR A 22 -19.57 -1.06 6.24
C TYR A 22 -20.73 -0.10 5.90
N THR A 23 -21.71 -0.48 5.06
CA THR A 23 -23.01 0.21 5.13
C THR A 23 -23.75 -0.22 6.42
N PRO A 24 -24.44 0.70 7.12
CA PRO A 24 -25.25 0.37 8.31
C PRO A 24 -26.44 -0.55 8.00
N SER A 25 -26.74 -0.74 6.72
CA SER A 25 -27.80 -1.61 6.23
C SER A 25 -27.26 -3.03 6.07
N PRO A 26 -27.85 -4.06 6.72
CA PRO A 26 -27.54 -5.44 6.38
C PRO A 26 -27.82 -5.69 4.88
N PRO A 27 -27.19 -6.69 4.25
CA PRO A 27 -27.38 -7.04 2.82
C PRO A 27 -28.78 -7.58 2.46
N LYS A 28 -29.87 -7.02 3.02
CA LYS A 28 -31.23 -7.55 2.88
C LYS A 28 -32.28 -6.61 2.28
N THR A 29 -31.92 -5.44 1.76
CA THR A 29 -32.89 -4.57 1.05
C THR A 29 -32.29 -3.82 -0.14
N ALA A 30 -31.36 -4.42 -0.86
CA ALA A 30 -31.08 -4.03 -2.23
C ALA A 30 -31.21 -5.28 -3.09
N VAL A 31 -32.13 -5.19 -4.05
CA VAL A 31 -32.28 -6.14 -5.15
C VAL A 31 -30.88 -6.55 -5.61
N GLY A 32 -30.62 -7.86 -5.60
CA GLY A 32 -29.29 -8.41 -5.89
C GLY A 32 -28.71 -7.77 -7.15
N TYR A 33 -27.44 -7.37 -7.05
CA TYR A 33 -26.58 -6.65 -8.02
C TYR A 33 -26.18 -5.21 -7.64
N GLU A 34 -27.01 -4.39 -6.98
CA GLU A 34 -26.61 -2.99 -6.67
C GLU A 34 -25.76 -2.84 -5.39
N PHE A 35 -25.83 -3.82 -4.50
CA PHE A 35 -25.10 -3.85 -3.22
C PHE A 35 -23.58 -4.07 -3.38
N GLY A 36 -23.14 -4.48 -4.57
CA GLY A 36 -21.74 -4.81 -4.87
C GLY A 36 -20.96 -3.74 -5.63
N GLN A 37 -21.56 -2.58 -5.95
CA GLN A 37 -20.97 -1.60 -6.87
C GLN A 37 -21.02 -0.15 -6.39
N THR A 38 -21.61 0.15 -5.24
CA THR A 38 -21.71 1.53 -4.74
C THR A 38 -20.57 1.86 -3.77
N PHE A 39 -19.63 2.67 -4.22
CA PHE A 39 -18.62 3.28 -3.34
C PHE A 39 -19.32 4.18 -2.34
N SER A 40 -18.96 4.06 -1.06
CA SER A 40 -19.41 5.01 -0.05
C SER A 40 -18.82 6.40 -0.32
N TYR A 41 -19.54 7.48 0.03
CA TYR A 41 -19.02 8.85 -0.11
C TYR A 41 -17.63 9.00 0.55
N TYR A 42 -17.41 8.32 1.69
CA TYR A 42 -16.11 8.31 2.36
C TYR A 42 -14.99 7.65 1.55
N GLN A 43 -15.29 6.59 0.79
CA GLN A 43 -14.31 5.92 -0.07
C GLN A 43 -13.89 6.81 -1.25
N LEU A 44 -14.82 7.60 -1.79
CA LEU A 44 -14.50 8.61 -2.81
C LEU A 44 -13.59 9.72 -2.25
N VAL A 45 -13.87 10.17 -1.03
CA VAL A 45 -13.00 11.14 -0.32
C VAL A 45 -11.62 10.54 -0.07
N PHE A 46 -11.53 9.28 0.37
CA PHE A 46 -10.25 8.59 0.54
C PHE A 46 -9.49 8.47 -0.77
N LEU A 47 -10.16 8.11 -1.86
CA LEU A 47 -9.56 8.06 -3.19
C LEU A 47 -9.01 9.43 -3.62
N ALA A 48 -9.76 10.50 -3.40
CA ALA A 48 -9.32 11.86 -3.72
C ALA A 48 -8.08 12.26 -2.90
N ILE A 49 -8.03 11.91 -1.62
CA ILE A 49 -6.86 12.12 -0.76
C ILE A 49 -5.65 11.32 -1.28
N MET A 50 -5.85 10.04 -1.61
CA MET A 50 -4.80 9.17 -2.14
C MET A 50 -4.20 9.73 -3.43
N VAL A 51 -5.04 10.17 -4.36
CA VAL A 51 -4.60 10.74 -5.64
C VAL A 51 -3.89 12.08 -5.43
N SER A 52 -4.50 13.02 -4.72
CA SER A 52 -3.95 14.36 -4.53
C SER A 52 -2.60 14.35 -3.79
N MET A 53 -2.56 13.73 -2.61
CA MET A 53 -1.33 13.64 -1.83
C MET A 53 -0.30 12.70 -2.47
N GLY A 54 -0.76 11.63 -3.15
CA GLY A 54 0.11 10.68 -3.83
C GLY A 54 0.88 11.31 -4.98
N ILE A 55 0.22 12.15 -5.80
CA ILE A 55 0.88 12.90 -6.88
C ILE A 55 1.92 13.86 -6.30
N THR A 56 1.57 14.67 -5.30
CA THR A 56 2.51 15.61 -4.66
C THR A 56 3.73 14.88 -4.11
N ARG A 57 3.53 13.72 -3.46
CA ARG A 57 4.60 12.91 -2.91
C ARG A 57 5.50 12.31 -3.99
N CYS A 58 4.91 11.83 -5.08
CA CYS A 58 5.64 11.30 -6.21
C CYS A 58 6.61 12.34 -6.79
N LEU A 59 6.12 13.55 -7.07
CA LEU A 59 6.93 14.66 -7.59
C LEU A 59 8.09 15.01 -6.66
N MET A 60 7.81 15.19 -5.36
CA MET A 60 8.84 15.48 -4.35
C MET A 60 9.88 14.37 -4.15
N THR A 61 9.60 13.15 -4.60
CA THR A 61 10.48 12.00 -4.40
C THR A 61 11.41 11.78 -5.59
N ILE A 62 10.95 12.11 -6.80
CA ILE A 62 11.76 12.04 -8.02
C ILE A 62 12.88 13.07 -7.99
N GLU A 63 12.64 14.25 -7.42
CA GLU A 63 13.64 15.34 -7.31
C GLU A 63 14.74 15.08 -6.26
N LYS A 64 14.69 13.99 -5.49
CA LYS A 64 15.70 13.73 -4.44
C LYS A 64 16.91 12.99 -5.00
N GLU A 65 18.09 13.57 -4.80
CA GLU A 65 19.40 12.96 -5.09
C GLU A 65 19.57 11.56 -4.47
N ASP A 66 20.13 10.63 -5.24
CA ASP A 66 20.40 9.26 -4.81
C ASP A 66 21.68 9.19 -3.97
N THR A 67 21.56 9.47 -2.68
CA THR A 67 22.63 9.25 -1.71
C THR A 67 22.50 7.88 -1.03
N PRO A 68 23.59 7.15 -0.74
CA PRO A 68 23.52 5.81 -0.11
C PRO A 68 22.91 5.84 1.30
N GLU A 69 23.00 6.95 2.02
CA GLU A 69 22.35 7.18 3.32
C GLU A 69 20.83 7.36 3.21
N ARG A 70 20.33 7.66 2.01
CA ARG A 70 18.89 7.81 1.75
C ARG A 70 18.12 6.58 2.20
N ARG A 71 18.65 5.37 2.04
CA ARG A 71 17.91 4.10 2.23
C ARG A 71 17.52 3.80 3.69
N VAL A 72 18.16 4.44 4.67
CA VAL A 72 17.89 4.19 6.10
C VAL A 72 16.55 4.81 6.52
N ARG A 73 16.22 5.99 5.99
CA ARG A 73 15.01 6.74 6.37
C ARG A 73 13.72 6.13 5.80
N PRO A 74 13.61 5.78 4.50
CA PRO A 74 12.51 5.03 3.92
C PRO A 74 12.33 3.66 4.55
N LYS A 75 13.41 2.94 4.91
CA LYS A 75 13.30 1.65 5.63
C LYS A 75 12.52 1.78 6.94
N ARG A 76 12.77 2.85 7.72
CA ARG A 76 12.05 3.11 8.97
C ARG A 76 10.59 3.50 8.73
N HIS A 77 10.33 4.39 7.77
CA HIS A 77 8.98 4.79 7.40
C HIS A 77 8.16 3.59 6.88
N MET A 78 8.78 2.74 6.06
CA MET A 78 8.17 1.54 5.50
C MET A 78 7.89 0.48 6.58
N THR A 79 8.82 0.27 7.50
CA THR A 79 8.60 -0.61 8.67
C THR A 79 7.38 -0.13 9.46
N PHE A 80 7.26 1.19 9.69
CA PHE A 80 6.11 1.78 10.36
C PHE A 80 4.81 1.55 9.56
N CYS A 81 4.80 1.78 8.24
CA CYS A 81 3.62 1.52 7.39
C CYS A 81 3.16 0.07 7.43
N LEU A 82 4.11 -0.88 7.34
CA LEU A 82 3.82 -2.30 7.39
C LEU A 82 3.22 -2.69 8.74
N VAL A 83 3.89 -2.32 9.84
CA VAL A 83 3.41 -2.66 11.20
C VAL A 83 2.04 -2.03 11.46
N PHE A 84 1.85 -0.77 11.07
CA PHE A 84 0.58 -0.07 11.23
C PHE A 84 -0.52 -0.74 10.40
N GLY A 85 -0.30 -1.01 9.12
CA GLY A 85 -1.31 -1.63 8.25
C GLY A 85 -1.61 -3.08 8.62
N ILE A 86 -0.64 -3.87 9.09
CA ILE A 86 -0.88 -5.20 9.66
C ILE A 86 -1.77 -5.07 10.91
N GLY A 87 -1.46 -4.12 11.80
CA GLY A 87 -2.29 -3.82 12.97
C GLY A 87 -3.73 -3.46 12.60
N CYS A 88 -3.92 -2.56 11.63
CA CYS A 88 -5.23 -2.22 11.09
C CYS A 88 -5.96 -3.46 10.55
N ALA A 89 -5.29 -4.31 9.77
CA ALA A 89 -5.88 -5.51 9.20
C ALA A 89 -6.33 -6.51 10.28
N VAL A 90 -5.55 -6.70 11.35
CA VAL A 90 -5.91 -7.56 12.48
C VAL A 90 -7.13 -7.00 13.22
N VAL A 91 -7.15 -5.69 13.52
CA VAL A 91 -8.29 -5.05 14.19
C VAL A 91 -9.55 -5.14 13.34
N GLN A 92 -9.44 -4.90 12.03
CA GLN A 92 -10.57 -5.01 11.10
C GLN A 92 -11.11 -6.44 11.07
N LEU A 93 -10.26 -7.46 10.94
CA LEU A 93 -10.69 -8.87 11.02
C LEU A 93 -11.36 -9.18 12.36
N ALA A 94 -10.78 -8.75 13.46
CA ALA A 94 -11.32 -8.95 14.80
C ALA A 94 -12.73 -8.34 14.94
N MET A 95 -12.94 -7.15 14.39
CA MET A 95 -14.25 -6.49 14.41
C MET A 95 -15.32 -7.22 13.59
N LEU A 96 -14.94 -7.94 12.52
CA LEU A 96 -15.88 -8.78 11.75
C LEU A 96 -16.48 -9.92 12.59
N PHE A 97 -15.74 -10.40 13.60
CA PHE A 97 -16.19 -11.47 14.50
C PHE A 97 -16.88 -10.95 15.76
N TRP A 98 -16.34 -9.89 16.38
CA TRP A 98 -16.83 -9.40 17.67
C TRP A 98 -18.08 -8.53 17.59
N PHE A 99 -18.27 -7.78 16.51
CA PHE A 99 -19.34 -6.80 16.41
C PHE A 99 -20.39 -7.19 15.38
N GLU A 100 -21.65 -6.96 15.74
CA GLU A 100 -22.77 -7.17 14.82
C GLU A 100 -22.69 -6.25 13.59
N PRO A 101 -23.18 -6.70 12.43
CA PRO A 101 -23.15 -5.93 11.17
C PRO A 101 -23.69 -4.49 11.27
N PRO A 102 -24.82 -4.21 11.94
CA PRO A 102 -25.37 -2.86 12.00
C PRO A 102 -24.80 -2.02 13.16
N SER A 103 -23.73 -2.45 13.82
CA SER A 103 -23.20 -1.73 14.97
C SER A 103 -22.51 -0.43 14.54
N GLN A 104 -22.99 0.69 15.10
CA GLN A 104 -22.40 2.01 14.87
C GLN A 104 -20.93 2.08 15.32
N ILE A 105 -20.60 1.36 16.39
CA ILE A 105 -19.23 1.30 16.94
C ILE A 105 -18.24 0.73 15.90
N ARG A 106 -18.60 -0.38 15.25
CA ARG A 106 -17.77 -0.99 14.21
C ARG A 106 -17.59 -0.04 13.03
N TYR A 107 -18.69 0.58 12.59
CA TYR A 107 -18.65 1.56 11.50
C TYR A 107 -17.66 2.70 11.80
N THR A 108 -17.80 3.35 12.96
CA THR A 108 -16.94 4.49 13.34
C THR A 108 -15.47 4.09 13.47
N ILE A 109 -15.17 2.96 14.12
CA ILE A 109 -13.79 2.50 14.31
C ILE A 109 -13.16 2.13 12.96
N SER A 110 -13.87 1.40 12.11
CA SER A 110 -13.37 1.01 10.79
C SER A 110 -13.09 2.23 9.91
N THR A 111 -14.02 3.19 9.82
CA THR A 111 -13.81 4.41 9.03
C THR A 111 -12.63 5.23 9.55
N LEU A 112 -12.46 5.34 10.86
CA LEU A 112 -11.34 6.08 11.45
C LEU A 112 -10.00 5.38 11.20
N LEU A 113 -9.95 4.06 11.35
CA LEU A 113 -8.73 3.28 11.06
C LEU A 113 -8.37 3.34 9.58
N GLU A 114 -9.34 3.24 8.67
CA GLU A 114 -9.12 3.35 7.22
C GLU A 114 -8.65 4.75 6.82
N PHE A 115 -9.22 5.80 7.42
CA PHE A 115 -8.75 7.16 7.19
C PHE A 115 -7.29 7.34 7.63
N LEU A 116 -6.93 6.87 8.82
CA LEU A 116 -5.55 6.90 9.30
C LEU A 116 -4.63 6.05 8.42
N GLN A 117 -5.12 4.90 7.96
CA GLN A 117 -4.40 4.04 7.03
C GLN A 117 -4.13 4.76 5.71
N VAL A 118 -5.14 5.37 5.09
CA VAL A 118 -4.97 6.17 3.88
C VAL A 118 -3.91 7.25 4.07
N LEU A 119 -3.98 8.03 5.14
CA LEU A 119 -2.98 9.07 5.41
C LEU A 119 -1.56 8.51 5.52
N VAL A 120 -1.37 7.42 6.29
CA VAL A 120 -0.06 6.80 6.49
C VAL A 120 0.47 6.22 5.17
N PHE A 121 -0.36 5.52 4.41
CA PHE A 121 0.04 4.88 3.16
C PHE A 121 0.28 5.88 2.04
N THR A 122 -0.52 6.93 1.92
CA THR A 122 -0.28 7.96 0.91
C THR A 122 0.95 8.81 1.24
N TRP A 123 1.19 9.09 2.52
CA TRP A 123 2.31 9.93 2.92
C TRP A 123 3.65 9.21 2.86
N PHE A 124 3.71 7.96 3.33
CA PHE A 124 4.95 7.19 3.44
C PHE A 124 5.02 6.00 2.47
N GLY A 125 3.88 5.35 2.18
CA GLY A 125 3.82 4.20 1.28
C GLY A 125 3.98 4.54 -0.20
N MET A 126 3.60 5.75 -0.63
CA MET A 126 3.82 6.21 -2.02
C MET A 126 5.29 6.40 -2.35
N GLU A 127 6.06 7.02 -1.44
CA GLU A 127 7.53 7.14 -1.59
C GLU A 127 8.13 5.74 -1.76
N TYR A 128 7.70 4.81 -0.92
CA TYR A 128 8.12 3.41 -0.98
C TYR A 128 7.77 2.70 -2.30
N CYS A 129 6.53 2.80 -2.80
CA CYS A 129 6.14 2.16 -4.06
C CYS A 129 6.94 2.66 -5.27
N MET A 130 7.39 3.92 -5.24
CA MET A 130 8.11 4.54 -6.36
C MET A 130 9.62 4.32 -6.29
N THR A 131 10.22 4.38 -5.09
CA THR A 131 11.68 4.30 -4.94
C THR A 131 12.21 2.91 -4.67
N CYS A 132 11.35 1.96 -4.27
CA CYS A 132 11.80 0.71 -3.68
C CYS A 132 11.14 -0.52 -4.30
N SER A 133 11.92 -1.58 -4.42
CA SER A 133 11.49 -2.93 -4.79
C SER A 133 11.84 -3.93 -3.70
N VAL A 134 11.00 -4.96 -3.56
CA VAL A 134 11.27 -6.09 -2.66
C VAL A 134 11.81 -7.25 -3.47
N GLU A 135 12.89 -7.84 -2.96
CA GLU A 135 13.42 -9.09 -3.48
C GLU A 135 12.64 -10.27 -2.87
N TYR A 136 11.69 -10.80 -3.62
CA TYR A 136 10.94 -11.98 -3.17
C TYR A 136 11.77 -13.24 -3.35
N ASN A 137 11.81 -14.05 -2.29
CA ASN A 137 12.48 -15.34 -2.27
C ASN A 137 11.45 -16.48 -2.24
N TRP A 138 11.90 -17.73 -2.18
CA TRP A 138 11.09 -18.95 -2.11
C TRP A 138 10.02 -18.92 -1.00
N LEU A 139 10.22 -18.09 0.04
CA LEU A 139 9.31 -17.91 1.17
C LEU A 139 7.91 -17.42 0.78
N ILE A 140 7.72 -16.91 -0.45
CA ILE A 140 6.39 -16.57 -0.96
C ILE A 140 5.48 -17.80 -1.04
N ILE A 141 6.02 -18.98 -1.36
CA ILE A 141 5.27 -20.24 -1.48
C ILE A 141 4.63 -20.65 -0.15
N PRO A 142 5.37 -20.81 0.96
CA PRO A 142 4.75 -21.14 2.24
C PRO A 142 3.80 -20.04 2.72
N THR A 143 4.08 -18.77 2.41
CA THR A 143 3.19 -17.65 2.76
C THR A 143 1.82 -17.77 2.08
N ILE A 144 1.78 -18.14 0.79
CA ILE A 144 0.54 -18.36 0.05
C ILE A 144 -0.23 -19.55 0.63
N ILE A 145 0.46 -20.63 0.99
CA ILE A 145 -0.16 -21.82 1.59
C ILE A 145 -0.79 -21.46 2.94
N THR A 146 -0.06 -20.77 3.82
CA THR A 146 -0.59 -20.36 5.14
C THR A 146 -1.74 -19.39 4.99
N CYS A 147 -1.64 -18.40 4.10
CA CYS A 147 -2.73 -17.47 3.82
C CYS A 147 -3.99 -18.20 3.36
N SER A 148 -3.86 -19.18 2.47
CA SER A 148 -4.97 -19.98 1.95
C SER A 148 -5.63 -20.83 3.04
N LEU A 149 -4.83 -21.46 3.91
CA LEU A 149 -5.33 -22.23 5.04
C LEU A 149 -6.08 -21.36 6.06
N THR A 150 -5.54 -20.19 6.39
CA THR A 150 -6.20 -19.23 7.29
C THR A 150 -7.51 -18.72 6.69
N TYR A 151 -7.54 -18.43 5.38
CA TYR A 151 -8.77 -18.04 4.69
C TYR A 151 -9.82 -19.15 4.72
N TYR A 152 -9.43 -20.39 4.49
CA TYR A 152 -10.33 -21.55 4.59
C TYR A 152 -10.90 -21.68 6.01
N GLY A 153 -10.09 -21.44 7.05
CA GLY A 153 -10.54 -21.39 8.44
C GLY A 153 -11.59 -20.30 8.68
N PHE A 154 -11.33 -19.08 8.22
CA PHE A 154 -12.30 -17.98 8.32
C PHE A 154 -13.58 -18.24 7.54
N LYS A 155 -13.51 -18.91 6.39
CA LYS A 155 -14.69 -19.31 5.62
C LYS A 155 -15.58 -20.30 6.38
N ARG A 156 -14.99 -21.14 7.24
CA ARG A 156 -15.73 -22.15 8.02
C ARG A 156 -16.40 -21.60 9.28
N ILE A 157 -15.78 -20.60 9.91
CA ILE A 157 -16.22 -20.04 11.21
C ILE A 157 -16.96 -18.72 11.04
N GLY A 158 -16.61 -17.95 10.01
CA GLY A 158 -17.10 -16.61 9.75
C GLY A 158 -18.40 -16.57 8.97
N ARG A 159 -19.01 -15.38 8.95
CA ARG A 159 -20.25 -15.11 8.20
C ARG A 159 -19.98 -15.02 6.69
N VAL A 160 -20.90 -15.55 5.88
CA VAL A 160 -20.77 -15.68 4.42
C VAL A 160 -20.65 -14.32 3.72
N GLU A 161 -21.32 -13.31 4.28
CA GLU A 161 -21.38 -11.95 3.74
C GLU A 161 -20.01 -11.25 3.74
N TYR A 162 -19.05 -11.74 4.53
CA TYR A 162 -17.74 -11.10 4.69
C TYR A 162 -16.58 -11.88 4.05
N TYR A 163 -16.86 -12.89 3.22
CA TYR A 163 -15.80 -13.71 2.60
C TYR A 163 -14.78 -12.88 1.81
N SER A 164 -15.22 -11.88 1.05
CA SER A 164 -14.31 -10.98 0.32
C SER A 164 -13.42 -10.18 1.26
N LEU A 165 -13.95 -9.71 2.39
CA LEU A 165 -13.18 -8.96 3.39
C LEU A 165 -12.19 -9.86 4.11
N TYR A 166 -12.57 -11.09 4.47
CA TYR A 166 -11.64 -12.05 5.06
C TYR A 166 -10.47 -12.32 4.11
N LEU A 167 -10.71 -12.45 2.81
CA LEU A 167 -9.64 -12.66 1.84
C LEU A 167 -8.70 -11.46 1.79
N ILE A 168 -9.22 -10.25 1.63
CA ILE A 168 -8.40 -9.04 1.44
C ILE A 168 -7.57 -8.72 2.68
N TRP A 169 -8.16 -8.74 3.87
CA TRP A 169 -7.42 -8.46 5.11
C TRP A 169 -6.38 -9.54 5.40
N ASN A 170 -6.68 -10.80 5.08
CA ASN A 170 -5.74 -11.90 5.26
C ASN A 170 -4.54 -11.78 4.29
N MET A 171 -4.79 -11.41 3.03
CA MET A 171 -3.72 -11.09 2.08
C MET A 171 -2.85 -9.93 2.58
N CYS A 172 -3.44 -8.87 3.18
CA CYS A 172 -2.68 -7.77 3.78
C CYS A 172 -1.76 -8.24 4.92
N ILE A 173 -2.24 -9.10 5.82
CA ILE A 173 -1.44 -9.59 6.95
C ILE A 173 -0.26 -10.42 6.46
N PHE A 174 -0.50 -11.41 5.61
CA PHE A 174 0.54 -12.33 5.16
C PHE A 174 1.54 -11.67 4.22
N SER A 175 1.09 -10.82 3.28
CA SER A 175 2.01 -10.03 2.45
C SER A 175 2.83 -9.04 3.29
N GLY A 176 2.20 -8.38 4.27
CA GLY A 176 2.88 -7.44 5.16
C GLY A 176 3.96 -8.11 6.00
N LEU A 177 3.67 -9.28 6.58
CA LEU A 177 4.66 -10.04 7.36
C LEU A 177 5.82 -10.55 6.49
N LEU A 178 5.52 -11.02 5.28
CA LEU A 178 6.53 -11.46 4.32
C LEU A 178 7.46 -10.31 3.94
N GLU A 179 6.90 -9.17 3.55
CA GLU A 179 7.69 -7.98 3.18
C GLU A 179 8.46 -7.42 4.36
N LEU A 180 7.90 -7.41 5.56
CA LEU A 180 8.60 -6.99 6.78
C LEU A 180 9.84 -7.85 7.03
N TRP A 181 9.69 -9.17 6.90
CA TRP A 181 10.81 -10.11 7.08
C TRP A 181 11.86 -9.97 5.99
N LEU A 182 11.45 -9.87 4.73
CA LEU A 182 12.36 -9.69 3.58
C LEU A 182 13.15 -8.38 3.71
N MET A 183 12.50 -7.29 4.08
CA MET A 183 13.13 -5.98 4.27
C MET A 183 14.15 -5.99 5.41
N TRP A 184 13.86 -6.70 6.50
CA TRP A 184 14.79 -6.84 7.60
C TRP A 184 16.01 -7.69 7.25
N ARG A 185 15.81 -8.75 6.45
CA ARG A 185 16.88 -9.69 6.10
C ARG A 185 17.75 -9.24 4.93
N ASN A 186 17.14 -8.86 3.80
CA ASN A 186 17.83 -8.57 2.55
C ASN A 186 18.00 -7.06 2.29
N GLY A 187 17.33 -6.21 3.08
CA GLY A 187 17.29 -4.77 2.84
C GLY A 187 16.27 -4.39 1.77
N VAL A 188 16.37 -3.14 1.31
CA VAL A 188 15.49 -2.59 0.27
C VAL A 188 16.33 -2.23 -0.95
N VAL A 189 15.88 -2.65 -2.13
CA VAL A 189 16.55 -2.37 -3.40
C VAL A 189 15.84 -1.23 -4.12
N ASN A 190 16.56 -0.47 -4.96
CA ASN A 190 15.94 0.57 -5.76
C ASN A 190 14.89 -0.04 -6.70
N SER A 191 13.81 0.71 -6.91
CA SER A 191 12.85 0.40 -7.96
C SER A 191 13.44 0.73 -9.32
N PHE A 192 13.09 -0.07 -10.32
CA PHE A 192 13.45 0.16 -11.72
C PHE A 192 12.98 1.55 -12.22
N ILE A 193 11.84 2.03 -11.71
CA ILE A 193 11.31 3.36 -12.05
C ILE A 193 12.23 4.46 -11.55
N TYR A 194 12.77 4.28 -10.34
CA TYR A 194 13.67 5.26 -9.73
C TYR A 194 15.03 5.28 -10.43
N ASP A 195 15.57 4.11 -10.78
CA ASP A 195 16.85 4.02 -11.50
C ASP A 195 16.76 4.74 -12.88
N ILE A 196 15.68 4.54 -13.65
CA ILE A 196 15.45 5.29 -14.90
C ILE A 196 15.37 6.80 -14.66
N SER A 197 14.67 7.23 -13.61
CA SER A 197 14.52 8.65 -13.33
C SER A 197 15.86 9.31 -12.98
N MET A 198 16.72 8.60 -12.25
CA MET A 198 18.04 9.10 -11.86
C MET A 198 19.00 9.14 -13.05
N ASP A 199 18.96 8.13 -13.93
CA ASP A 199 19.74 8.13 -15.17
C ASP A 199 19.37 9.30 -16.09
N ASN A 200 18.08 9.65 -16.18
CA ASN A 200 17.63 10.82 -16.94
C ASN A 200 18.14 12.15 -16.34
N ILE A 201 18.12 12.30 -15.02
CA ILE A 201 18.62 13.50 -14.34
C ILE A 201 20.13 13.65 -14.57
N ARG A 202 20.89 12.55 -14.43
CA ARG A 202 22.34 12.59 -14.66
C ARG A 202 22.69 13.00 -16.09
N ASN A 203 21.97 12.46 -17.08
CA ASN A 203 22.19 12.82 -18.47
C ASN A 203 21.84 14.30 -18.76
N SER A 204 20.79 14.85 -18.14
CA SER A 204 20.46 16.27 -18.31
C SER A 204 21.48 17.21 -17.68
N ASP A 205 22.05 16.84 -16.53
CA ASP A 205 23.08 17.64 -15.87
C ASP A 205 24.38 17.63 -16.69
N GLU A 206 24.76 16.49 -17.27
CA GLU A 206 25.91 16.38 -18.19
C GLU A 206 25.73 17.24 -19.45
N ASP A 207 24.54 17.24 -20.06
CA ASP A 207 24.21 18.08 -21.22
C ASP A 207 24.27 19.59 -20.89
N ASP A 208 23.79 19.99 -19.72
CA ASP A 208 23.82 21.39 -19.27
C ASP A 208 25.26 21.86 -18.96
N ASP A 209 26.08 21.02 -18.35
CA ASP A 209 27.50 21.30 -18.13
C ASP A 209 28.27 21.39 -19.45
N GLU A 210 28.04 20.48 -20.39
CA GLU A 210 28.68 20.52 -21.71
C GLU A 210 28.27 21.79 -22.49
N ARG A 211 27.01 22.21 -22.37
CA ARG A 211 26.51 23.46 -22.96
C ARG A 211 27.13 24.69 -22.32
N ARG A 212 27.33 24.71 -20.99
CA ARG A 212 28.05 25.80 -20.29
C ARG A 212 29.52 25.89 -20.68
N ILE A 213 30.20 24.74 -20.79
CA ILE A 213 31.59 24.67 -21.25
C ILE A 213 31.70 25.21 -22.68
N ASN A 214 30.78 24.82 -23.58
CA ASN A 214 30.80 25.30 -24.96
C ASN A 214 30.48 26.79 -25.07
N CYS A 215 29.52 27.34 -24.31
CA CYS A 215 29.29 28.79 -24.28
C CYS A 215 30.52 29.57 -23.78
N SER A 216 31.22 29.09 -22.75
CA SER A 216 32.42 29.76 -22.24
C SER A 216 33.61 29.79 -23.22
N LYS A 217 33.61 28.92 -24.23
CA LYS A 217 34.64 28.90 -25.29
C LYS A 217 34.40 29.94 -26.40
N PHE A 218 33.21 30.54 -26.49
CA PHE A 218 32.85 31.52 -27.52
C PHE A 218 32.90 32.99 -27.03
N ASP A 219 33.25 33.23 -25.77
CA ASP A 219 33.34 34.57 -25.16
C ASP A 219 34.76 35.22 -25.24
N PHE A 220 35.54 34.92 -26.29
CA PHE A 220 36.84 35.56 -26.56
C PHE A 220 36.80 36.46 -27.81
#